data_AF-A0A4S4BF45-F1
#
_entry.id   AF-A0A4S4BF45-F1
#
_cell.length_a   1.000
_cell.length_b   1.000
_cell.length_c   1.000
_cell.angle_alpha   90.00
_cell.angle_beta   90.00
_cell.angle_gamma   90.00
#
_symmetry.space_group_name_H-M   'P 1'
#
loop_
_entity.id
_entity.type
_entity.pdbx_description
1 polymer ?
#
loop_
_entity_poly.entity_id
_entity_poly.type
_entity_poly.pdbx_seq_one_letter_code
_entity_poly.pdbx_strand_id
1 'polypeptide(L)'
;MKDHRPQDHSVRDLLRELFPETHRELFGHEADATHPAPPPLTLGLYPVADGRLALVQGDQLAEFTPLDPKARNALHCDLCHYTRSRTEAALYRVHVAARRTRYVTLCTGTQSCQQRAGRSGLERLAHRIFPIEPISPDER
;
A
#
# COMPACT_ATOMS: atom_id res chain seq x y z
N MET A 1 -1.76 14.11 -51.21
CA MET A 1 -2.09 14.33 -49.78
C MET A 1 -2.00 12.98 -49.08
N LYS A 2 -1.13 12.82 -48.09
CA LYS A 2 -1.05 11.58 -47.29
C LYS A 2 -2.21 11.57 -46.30
N ASP A 3 -3.19 10.72 -46.55
CA ASP A 3 -4.31 10.42 -45.65
C ASP A 3 -3.74 9.98 -44.27
N HIS A 4 -3.81 10.85 -43.26
CA HIS A 4 -3.52 10.50 -41.88
C HIS A 4 -4.83 10.08 -41.22
N ARG A 5 -5.22 8.81 -41.42
CA ARG A 5 -6.27 8.23 -40.59
C ARG A 5 -5.69 7.99 -39.20
N PRO A 6 -6.30 8.50 -38.11
CA PRO A 6 -5.88 8.15 -36.77
C PRO A 6 -6.08 6.63 -36.61
N GLN A 7 -4.98 5.91 -36.42
CA GLN A 7 -5.04 4.51 -36.01
C GLN A 7 -5.47 4.51 -34.54
N ASP A 8 -6.63 3.92 -34.25
CA ASP A 8 -7.06 3.65 -32.89
C ASP A 8 -6.13 2.58 -32.30
N HIS A 9 -4.99 3.00 -31.78
CA HIS A 9 -4.10 2.11 -31.05
C HIS A 9 -4.76 1.78 -29.72
N SER A 10 -4.97 0.48 -29.48
CA SER A 10 -5.41 0.03 -28.17
C SER A 10 -4.35 0.40 -27.13
N VAL A 11 -4.78 0.65 -25.89
CA VAL A 11 -3.86 0.93 -24.78
C VAL A 11 -2.77 -0.13 -24.66
N ARG A 12 -3.07 -1.37 -25.01
CA ARG A 12 -2.13 -2.49 -25.03
C ARG A 12 -1.03 -2.32 -26.09
N ASP A 13 -1.38 -1.86 -27.29
CA ASP A 13 -0.41 -1.62 -28.36
C ASP A 13 0.49 -0.43 -28.03
N LEU A 14 -0.08 0.64 -27.47
CA LEU A 14 0.69 1.81 -27.00
C LEU A 14 1.69 1.42 -25.90
N LEU A 15 1.27 0.59 -24.94
CA LEU A 15 2.16 0.11 -23.88
C LEU A 15 3.26 -0.80 -24.45
N ARG A 16 2.94 -1.64 -25.44
CA ARG A 16 3.94 -2.50 -26.10
C ARG A 16 5.01 -1.68 -26.82
N GLU A 17 4.61 -0.60 -27.48
CA GLU A 17 5.51 0.25 -28.26
C GLU A 17 6.32 1.22 -27.40
N LEU A 18 5.69 1.85 -26.40
CA LEU A 18 6.31 2.92 -25.62
C LEU A 18 6.95 2.43 -24.31
N PHE A 19 6.41 1.36 -23.70
CA PHE A 19 6.82 0.86 -22.39
C PHE A 19 6.89 -0.68 -22.39
N PRO A 20 7.79 -1.29 -23.18
CA PRO A 20 7.82 -2.73 -23.41
C PRO A 20 8.07 -3.55 -22.14
N GLU A 21 8.75 -2.99 -21.14
CA GLU A 21 8.93 -3.65 -19.83
C GLU A 21 7.63 -3.70 -19.04
N THR A 22 6.91 -2.58 -18.95
CA THR A 22 5.57 -2.49 -18.32
C THR A 22 4.54 -3.36 -19.05
N HIS A 23 4.60 -3.43 -20.38
CA HIS A 23 3.75 -4.35 -21.15
C HIS A 23 4.05 -5.82 -20.81
N ARG A 24 5.32 -6.21 -20.66
CA ARG A 24 5.68 -7.58 -20.24
C ARG A 24 5.26 -7.89 -18.81
N GLU A 25 5.36 -6.93 -17.91
CA GLU A 25 4.90 -7.07 -16.52
C GLU A 25 3.38 -7.28 -16.46
N LEU A 26 2.62 -6.48 -17.22
CA LEU A 26 1.15 -6.50 -17.19
C LEU A 26 0.52 -7.61 -18.05
N PHE A 27 1.12 -7.95 -19.20
CA PHE A 27 0.52 -8.84 -20.21
C PHE A 27 1.43 -10.02 -20.63
N GLY A 28 2.65 -10.13 -20.08
CA GLY A 28 3.62 -11.15 -20.47
C GLY A 28 3.32 -12.57 -19.95
N HIS A 29 2.32 -12.73 -19.07
CA HIS A 29 1.93 -14.02 -18.51
C HIS A 29 0.81 -14.74 -19.30
N GLU A 30 0.43 -14.23 -20.48
CA GLU A 30 -0.66 -14.77 -21.30
C GLU A 30 -0.36 -16.13 -21.98
N ALA A 31 0.75 -16.80 -21.67
CA ALA A 31 0.96 -18.19 -22.06
C ALA A 31 0.05 -19.19 -21.29
N ASP A 32 -0.70 -18.73 -20.28
CA ASP A 32 -1.72 -19.50 -19.56
C ASP A 32 -3.14 -18.96 -19.86
N ALA A 33 -3.46 -18.89 -21.16
CA ALA A 33 -4.67 -18.27 -21.74
C ALA A 33 -5.99 -19.01 -21.46
N THR A 34 -6.12 -19.71 -20.33
CA THR A 34 -7.41 -20.27 -19.91
C THR A 34 -8.08 -19.42 -18.83
N HIS A 35 -7.31 -18.73 -17.97
CA HIS A 35 -7.85 -17.82 -16.94
C HIS A 35 -6.90 -16.61 -16.81
N PRO A 36 -7.27 -15.40 -17.26
CA PRO A 36 -6.48 -14.22 -16.96
C PRO A 36 -6.47 -14.05 -15.44
N ALA A 37 -5.33 -14.32 -14.80
CA ALA A 37 -5.15 -14.03 -13.39
C ALA A 37 -5.37 -12.52 -13.20
N PRO A 38 -6.22 -12.09 -12.25
CA PRO A 38 -6.40 -10.68 -11.98
C PRO A 38 -5.04 -10.05 -11.66
N PRO A 39 -4.81 -8.78 -12.04
CA PRO A 39 -3.55 -8.10 -11.74
C PRO A 39 -3.27 -8.20 -10.23
N PRO A 40 -1.99 -8.34 -9.82
CA PRO A 40 -1.66 -8.45 -8.41
C PRO A 40 -2.20 -7.23 -7.67
N LEU A 41 -3.04 -7.49 -6.66
CA LEU A 41 -3.65 -6.43 -5.85
C LEU A 41 -2.54 -5.50 -5.33
N THR A 42 -2.71 -4.20 -5.54
CA THR A 42 -1.80 -3.18 -5.01
C THR A 42 -1.67 -3.37 -3.51
N LEU A 43 -0.44 -3.56 -3.02
CA LEU A 43 -0.15 -3.73 -1.61
C LEU A 43 1.04 -2.86 -1.23
N GLY A 44 0.82 -1.93 -0.31
CA GLY A 44 1.89 -1.04 0.15
C GLY A 44 1.47 -0.13 1.29
N LEU A 45 2.47 0.38 1.99
CA LEU A 45 2.37 1.38 3.04
C LEU A 45 3.01 2.68 2.54
N TYR A 46 2.26 3.78 2.54
CA TYR A 46 2.68 5.04 1.93
C TYR A 46 2.64 6.18 2.94
N PRO A 47 3.64 7.06 2.98
CA PRO A 47 3.54 8.30 3.76
C PRO A 47 2.51 9.26 3.14
N VAL A 48 1.83 10.00 4.01
CA VAL A 48 0.85 11.05 3.69
C VAL A 48 1.28 12.34 4.41
N ALA A 49 0.48 13.40 4.33
CA ALA A 49 0.69 14.64 5.07
C ALA A 49 0.68 14.43 6.60
N ASP A 50 1.31 15.36 7.32
CA ASP A 50 1.31 15.44 8.79
C ASP A 50 1.81 14.17 9.52
N GLY A 51 2.71 13.43 8.86
CA GLY A 51 3.27 12.18 9.41
C GLY A 51 2.28 11.02 9.42
N ARG A 52 1.13 11.13 8.74
CA ARG A 52 0.17 10.03 8.56
C ARG A 52 0.73 8.99 7.59
N LEU A 53 0.23 7.76 7.70
CA LEU A 53 0.52 6.68 6.75
C LEU A 53 -0.78 6.15 6.15
N ALA A 54 -0.71 5.56 4.96
CA ALA A 54 -1.82 4.87 4.32
C ALA A 54 -1.37 3.45 3.95
N LEU A 55 -2.07 2.43 4.48
CA LEU A 55 -1.95 1.06 3.99
C LEU A 55 -3.00 0.85 2.91
N VAL A 56 -2.57 0.34 1.76
CA VAL A 56 -3.43 0.04 0.62
C VAL A 56 -3.36 -1.45 0.34
N GLN A 57 -4.51 -2.09 0.20
CA GLN A 57 -4.66 -3.46 -0.31
C GLN A 57 -5.83 -3.52 -1.28
N GLY A 58 -5.53 -3.59 -2.58
CA GLY A 58 -6.57 -3.61 -3.62
C GLY A 58 -7.42 -2.34 -3.60
N ASP A 59 -8.71 -2.51 -3.30
CA ASP A 59 -9.71 -1.45 -3.19
C ASP A 59 -9.84 -0.87 -1.76
N GLN A 60 -9.10 -1.43 -0.79
CA GLN A 60 -9.16 -0.99 0.60
C GLN A 60 -8.01 -0.05 0.96
N LEU A 61 -8.35 0.98 1.73
CA LEU A 61 -7.41 1.98 2.22
C LEU A 61 -7.62 2.21 3.72
N ALA A 62 -6.52 2.14 4.48
CA ALA A 62 -6.48 2.39 5.91
C ALA A 62 -5.55 3.55 6.22
N GLU A 63 -6.06 4.61 6.83
CA GLU A 63 -5.25 5.76 7.25
C GLU A 63 -4.82 5.63 8.71
N PHE A 64 -3.52 5.83 8.94
CA PHE A 64 -2.87 5.78 10.24
C PHE A 64 -2.56 7.20 10.69
N THR A 65 -3.21 7.64 11.76
CA THR A 65 -2.95 8.93 12.39
C THR A 65 -1.86 8.75 13.46
N PRO A 66 -0.74 9.50 13.40
CA PRO A 66 0.29 9.42 14.41
C PRO A 66 -0.24 9.95 15.75
N LEU A 67 0.16 9.31 16.83
CA LEU A 67 -0.08 9.77 18.20
C LEU A 67 1.21 10.34 18.77
N ASP A 68 1.06 11.38 19.60
CA ASP A 68 2.19 12.06 20.23
C ASP A 68 3.01 11.07 21.08
N PRO A 69 4.31 10.86 20.78
CA PRO A 69 5.14 9.91 21.48
C PRO A 69 5.45 10.39 22.90
N LYS A 70 4.53 10.13 23.84
CA LYS A 70 4.81 10.27 25.29
C LYS A 70 5.75 9.18 25.83
N ALA A 71 6.18 8.24 24.98
CA ALA A 71 6.92 7.05 25.39
C ALA A 71 8.40 7.35 25.66
N ARG A 72 8.88 6.89 26.84
CA ARG A 72 10.29 6.98 27.25
C ARG A 72 11.20 5.92 26.61
N ASN A 73 10.64 4.95 25.91
CA ASN A 73 11.37 3.78 25.40
C ASN A 73 11.34 3.73 23.88
N ALA A 74 12.24 2.94 23.28
CA ALA A 74 12.17 2.64 21.86
C ALA A 74 10.95 1.74 21.60
N LEU A 75 10.21 2.04 20.55
CA LEU A 75 9.07 1.24 20.10
C LEU A 75 9.59 0.16 19.14
N HIS A 76 9.00 -1.02 19.18
CA HIS A 76 9.32 -2.11 18.25
C HIS A 76 8.36 -2.09 17.08
N CYS A 77 8.86 -1.97 15.85
CA CYS A 77 7.98 -1.85 14.67
C CYS A 77 7.16 -3.15 14.44
N ASP A 78 5.85 -3.02 14.33
CA ASP A 78 4.92 -4.12 14.04
C ASP A 78 5.02 -4.66 12.61
N LEU A 79 5.62 -3.90 11.68
CA LEU A 79 5.78 -4.30 10.29
C LEU A 79 7.10 -5.04 10.04
N CYS A 80 8.24 -4.39 10.32
CA CYS A 80 9.56 -4.95 10.03
C CYS A 80 10.25 -5.58 11.23
N HIS A 81 9.65 -5.50 12.42
CA HIS A 81 10.21 -6.00 13.67
C HIS A 81 11.65 -5.51 13.94
N TYR A 82 11.94 -4.29 13.50
CA TYR A 82 13.28 -3.73 13.56
C TYR A 82 13.29 -2.23 13.81
N THR A 83 13.86 -1.84 14.94
CA THR A 83 14.00 -0.46 15.41
C THR A 83 15.27 -0.31 16.26
N ARG A 84 16.16 0.60 15.86
CA ARG A 84 17.43 0.89 16.53
C ARG A 84 17.36 2.08 17.49
N SER A 85 16.39 2.96 17.31
CA SER A 85 16.28 4.21 18.09
C SER A 85 14.85 4.58 18.44
N ARG A 86 14.69 5.50 19.39
CA ARG A 86 13.40 5.99 19.87
C ARG A 86 12.62 6.81 18.85
N THR A 87 13.33 7.44 17.90
CA THR A 87 12.74 8.29 16.86
C THR A 87 12.44 7.53 15.56
N GLU A 88 12.87 6.26 15.47
CA GLU A 88 12.72 5.46 14.26
C GLU A 88 11.29 4.94 14.05
N ALA A 89 10.49 4.87 15.12
CA ALA A 89 9.10 4.42 15.06
C ALA A 89 8.17 5.31 15.89
N ALA A 90 6.92 5.40 15.44
CA ALA A 90 5.85 6.13 16.11
C ALA A 90 4.66 5.21 16.37
N LEU A 91 3.82 5.58 17.35
CA LEU A 91 2.54 4.93 17.59
C LEU A 91 1.50 5.56 16.67
N TYR A 92 0.74 4.71 15.99
CA TYR A 92 -0.31 5.11 15.07
C TYR A 92 -1.65 4.55 15.51
N ARG A 93 -2.69 5.34 15.30
CA ARG A 93 -4.09 4.98 15.45
C ARG A 93 -4.71 4.73 14.07
N VAL A 94 -5.47 3.66 13.93
CA VAL A 94 -6.28 3.39 12.73
C VAL A 94 -7.69 2.98 13.13
N HIS A 95 -8.68 3.61 12.52
CA HIS A 95 -10.09 3.27 12.70
C HIS A 95 -10.45 2.18 11.70
N VAL A 96 -10.80 0.99 12.19
CA VAL A 96 -11.18 -0.15 11.35
C VAL A 96 -12.69 -0.36 11.28
N ALA A 97 -13.43 0.20 12.24
CA ALA A 97 -14.89 0.32 12.24
C ALA A 97 -15.30 1.47 13.16
N ALA A 98 -16.57 1.89 13.13
CA ALA A 98 -17.10 3.00 13.93
C ALA A 98 -16.71 2.96 15.42
N ARG A 99 -16.70 1.77 16.03
CA ARG A 99 -16.33 1.57 17.44
C ARG A 99 -15.07 0.76 17.64
N ARG A 100 -14.26 0.58 16.59
CA ARG A 100 -13.08 -0.29 16.62
C ARG A 100 -11.87 0.46 16.10
N THR A 101 -10.95 0.69 17.02
CA THR A 101 -9.66 1.32 16.73
C THR A 101 -8.56 0.31 17.00
N ARG A 102 -7.56 0.25 16.12
CA ARG A 102 -6.33 -0.49 16.36
C ARG A 102 -5.19 0.50 16.52
N TYR A 103 -4.22 0.09 17.33
CA TYR A 103 -2.98 0.81 17.54
C TYR A 103 -1.83 -0.05 17.05
N VAL A 104 -0.96 0.55 16.25
CA VAL A 104 0.22 -0.13 15.71
C VAL A 104 1.42 0.79 15.83
N THR A 105 2.59 0.21 15.96
CA THR A 105 3.85 0.93 15.98
C THR A 105 4.56 0.71 14.65
N LEU A 106 4.82 1.77 13.90
CA LEU A 106 5.40 1.69 12.56
C LEU A 106 6.61 2.61 12.45
N CYS A 107 7.58 2.21 11.64
CA CYS A 107 8.73 3.07 11.37
C CYS A 107 8.28 4.35 10.66
N THR A 108 8.93 5.47 11.00
CA THR A 108 8.75 6.75 10.30
C THR A 108 9.36 6.71 8.89
N GLY A 109 10.45 5.96 8.70
CA GLY A 109 11.04 5.66 7.39
C GLY A 109 10.32 4.53 6.64
N THR A 110 9.19 4.82 6.01
CA THR A 110 8.27 3.81 5.42
C THR A 110 8.92 2.95 4.33
N GLN A 111 9.75 3.55 3.45
CA GLN A 111 10.36 2.82 2.33
C GLN A 111 11.33 1.72 2.82
N SER A 112 12.29 2.08 3.66
CA SER A 112 13.25 1.12 4.23
C SER A 112 12.56 0.10 5.12
N CYS A 113 11.50 0.50 5.84
CA CYS A 113 10.69 -0.41 6.65
C CYS A 113 10.06 -1.53 5.81
N GLN A 114 9.46 -1.15 4.68
CA GLN A 114 8.84 -2.11 3.74
C GLN A 114 9.87 -3.02 3.10
N GLN A 115 11.04 -2.50 2.71
CA GLN A 115 12.13 -3.33 2.19
C GLN A 115 12.59 -4.39 3.20
N ARG A 116 12.69 -4.03 4.49
CA ARG A 116 13.03 -4.98 5.56
C ARG A 116 11.93 -6.02 5.82
N ALA A 117 10.66 -5.59 5.79
CA ALA A 117 9.52 -6.45 6.08
C ALA A 117 9.18 -7.40 4.91
N GLY A 118 9.46 -6.96 3.67
CA GLY A 118 9.06 -7.64 2.45
C GLY A 118 7.54 -7.69 2.26
N ARG A 119 7.12 -8.35 1.18
CA ARG A 119 5.71 -8.52 0.83
C ARG A 119 4.91 -9.25 1.92
N SER A 120 5.47 -10.30 2.51
CA SER A 120 4.80 -11.09 3.55
C SER A 120 4.55 -10.29 4.83
N GLY A 121 5.45 -9.36 5.20
CA GLY A 121 5.23 -8.43 6.31
C GLY A 121 4.06 -7.49 6.05
N LEU A 122 3.98 -6.93 4.84
CA LEU A 122 2.86 -6.09 4.40
C LEU A 122 1.54 -6.87 4.37
N GLU A 123 1.54 -8.10 3.86
CA GLU A 123 0.35 -8.95 3.84
C GLU A 123 -0.14 -9.23 5.25
N ARG A 124 0.74 -9.56 6.20
CA ARG A 124 0.37 -9.77 7.60
C ARG A 124 -0.19 -8.50 8.24
N LEU A 125 0.40 -7.33 7.98
CA LEU A 125 -0.13 -6.06 8.47
C LEU A 125 -1.53 -5.81 7.88
N ALA A 126 -1.71 -6.04 6.57
CA ALA A 126 -2.99 -5.87 5.88
C ALA A 126 -4.08 -6.77 6.46
N HIS A 127 -3.80 -8.06 6.68
CA HIS A 127 -4.74 -8.99 7.35
C HIS A 127 -5.09 -8.56 8.79
N ARG A 128 -4.22 -7.80 9.46
CA ARG A 128 -4.50 -7.26 10.79
C ARG A 128 -5.31 -5.97 10.75
N ILE A 129 -5.44 -5.29 9.62
CA ILE A 129 -6.13 -3.98 9.57
C ILE A 129 -7.45 -4.10 8.82
N PHE A 130 -7.44 -4.85 7.72
CA PHE A 130 -8.59 -5.11 6.87
C PHE A 130 -9.40 -6.34 7.32
N PRO A 131 -10.69 -6.42 6.96
CA PRO A 131 -11.46 -5.40 6.25
C PRO A 131 -11.78 -4.18 7.11
N ILE A 132 -11.80 -2.99 6.50
CA ILE A 132 -12.32 -1.78 7.14
C ILE A 132 -13.81 -1.65 6.82
N GLU A 133 -14.61 -1.52 7.87
CA GLU A 133 -16.03 -1.20 7.74
C GLU A 133 -16.20 0.28 7.39
N PRO A 134 -17.14 0.66 6.50
CA PRO A 134 -17.39 2.06 6.17
C PRO A 134 -17.81 2.83 7.43
N ILE A 135 -17.07 3.89 7.76
CA ILE A 135 -17.30 4.75 8.93
C ILE A 135 -17.91 6.06 8.42
N SER A 136 -19.04 6.49 9.00
CA SER A 136 -19.65 7.79 8.70
C SER A 136 -18.70 8.93 9.13
N PRO A 137 -18.68 10.09 8.45
CA PRO A 137 -17.83 11.23 8.82
C PRO A 137 -18.03 11.69 10.27
N ASP A 138 -19.24 11.52 10.83
CA ASP A 138 -19.57 11.91 12.21
C ASP A 138 -18.96 10.99 13.29
N GLU A 139 -18.33 9.86 12.92
CA GLU A 139 -17.80 8.85 13.84
C GLU A 139 -16.26 8.74 13.82
N ARG A 140 -15.55 9.65 13.13
CA ARG A 140 -14.08 9.64 12.97
C ARG A 140 -13.33 10.53 13.96
#